data_AF-A0A0B1ST01-F1
#
_entry.id   AF-A0A0B1ST01-F1
#
_cell.length_a   1.000
_cell.length_b   1.000
_cell.length_c   1.000
_cell.angle_alpha   90.00
_cell.angle_beta   90.00
_cell.angle_gamma   90.00
#
_symmetry.space_group_name_H-M   'P 1'
#
loop_
_entity.id
_entity.type
_entity.pdbx_description
1 polymer ?
#
loop_
_entity_poly.entity_id
_entity_poly.type
_entity_poly.pdbx_seq_one_letter_code
_entity_poly.pdbx_strand_id
1 'polypeptide(L)'
;MTAAAGLLASTLFILCFTATSSQNYQQRTRSLSGTPATDGNNVTNAEIFRIITQQLLDGFAVWRVKMFNDRVFVEKTRRSYWLGDRYYHMDNDYYWKSRDTCAYRMNETERKNLVYEDGLPIFDIIYQ
;
A
#
# COMPACT_ATOMS: atom_id res chain seq x y z
N MET A 1 73.65 10.60 -7.07
CA MET A 1 72.95 9.33 -6.81
C MET A 1 72.16 9.47 -5.52
N THR A 2 70.87 9.78 -5.59
CA THR A 2 69.92 9.66 -4.46
C THR A 2 68.48 9.77 -4.96
N ALA A 3 67.73 8.70 -4.65
CA ALA A 3 66.28 8.50 -4.49
C ALA A 3 65.22 9.37 -5.22
N ALA A 4 64.28 8.69 -5.90
CA ALA A 4 62.84 8.86 -5.65
C ALA A 4 62.07 7.63 -6.14
N ALA A 5 61.58 6.83 -5.19
CA ALA A 5 60.66 5.73 -5.42
C ALA A 5 59.26 6.30 -5.72
N GLY A 6 58.72 6.00 -6.90
CA GLY A 6 57.34 6.34 -7.24
C GLY A 6 56.36 5.40 -6.54
N LEU A 7 55.66 5.90 -5.53
CA LEU A 7 54.57 5.19 -4.86
C LEU A 7 53.38 5.05 -5.82
N LEU A 8 52.94 3.81 -6.03
CA LEU A 8 51.66 3.43 -6.61
C LEU A 8 50.51 3.97 -5.75
N ALA A 9 49.77 4.94 -6.26
CA ALA A 9 48.51 5.38 -5.67
C ALA A 9 47.40 4.40 -6.05
N SER A 10 47.18 3.38 -5.22
CA SER A 10 46.01 2.51 -5.31
C SER A 10 44.79 3.25 -4.77
N THR A 11 43.97 3.82 -5.66
CA THR A 11 42.64 4.36 -5.32
C THR A 11 41.68 3.23 -4.98
N LEU A 12 41.33 3.11 -3.70
CA LEU A 12 40.31 2.19 -3.18
C LEU A 12 38.92 2.81 -3.41
N PHE A 13 38.17 2.30 -4.40
CA PHE A 13 36.75 2.63 -4.58
C PHE A 13 35.92 1.83 -3.56
N ILE A 14 35.44 2.50 -2.51
CA ILE A 14 34.47 1.90 -1.59
C ILE A 14 33.07 2.07 -2.22
N LEU A 15 32.55 0.97 -2.78
CA LEU A 15 31.15 0.86 -3.18
C LEU A 15 30.29 0.72 -1.91
N CYS A 16 29.69 1.82 -1.46
CA CYS A 16 28.63 1.79 -0.46
C CYS A 16 27.37 1.19 -1.09
N PHE A 17 27.16 -0.11 -0.92
CA PHE A 17 25.86 -0.72 -1.14
C PHE A 17 24.92 -0.24 -0.03
N THR A 18 24.01 0.69 -0.35
CA THR A 18 22.86 0.96 0.50
C THR A 18 21.97 -0.28 0.45
N ALA A 19 22.04 -1.11 1.48
CA ALA A 19 21.05 -2.15 1.70
C ALA A 19 19.70 -1.47 1.91
N THR A 20 18.86 -1.41 0.89
CA THR A 20 17.44 -1.09 1.05
C THR A 20 16.84 -2.18 1.92
N SER A 21 16.72 -1.89 3.22
CA SER A 21 15.96 -2.74 4.13
C SER A 21 14.54 -2.81 3.61
N SER A 22 14.15 -3.95 3.03
CA SER A 22 12.75 -4.28 2.81
C SER A 22 12.17 -4.53 4.20
N GLN A 23 11.63 -3.47 4.80
CA GLN A 23 10.86 -3.56 6.02
C GLN A 23 9.63 -4.42 5.68
N ASN A 24 9.69 -5.71 6.00
CA ASN A 24 8.52 -6.58 6.06
C ASN A 24 7.61 -6.05 7.18
N TYR A 25 6.83 -5.03 6.88
CA TYR A 25 5.72 -4.63 7.72
C TYR A 25 4.74 -5.81 7.71
N GLN A 26 4.67 -6.56 8.80
CA GLN A 26 3.52 -7.43 9.01
C GLN A 26 2.27 -6.55 8.97
N GLN A 27 1.44 -6.76 7.96
CA GLN A 27 0.16 -6.08 7.81
C GLN A 27 -0.70 -6.47 9.01
N ARG A 28 -0.77 -5.60 10.01
CA ARG A 28 -1.53 -5.80 11.26
C ARG A 28 -2.91 -5.17 11.19
N THR A 29 -3.50 -5.11 10.00
CA THR A 29 -4.84 -4.55 9.84
C THR A 29 -5.83 -5.54 10.45
N ARG A 30 -6.66 -5.05 11.38
CA ARG A 30 -7.71 -5.90 11.97
C ARG A 30 -8.77 -6.20 10.91
N SER A 31 -9.41 -7.34 10.94
CA SER A 31 -10.59 -7.59 10.14
C SER A 31 -11.79 -6.85 10.74
N LEU A 32 -12.86 -6.72 9.95
CA LEU A 32 -14.15 -6.21 10.44
C LEU A 32 -14.77 -7.14 11.50
N SER A 33 -14.35 -8.40 11.56
CA SER A 33 -14.75 -9.38 12.57
C SER A 33 -13.83 -9.46 13.79
N GLY A 34 -12.75 -8.65 13.83
CA GLY A 34 -11.82 -8.55 14.98
C GLY A 34 -10.65 -9.54 14.96
N THR A 35 -10.58 -10.46 14.01
CA THR A 35 -9.38 -11.27 13.70
C THR A 35 -8.37 -10.47 12.88
N PRO A 36 -7.15 -10.96 12.57
CA PRO A 36 -6.30 -10.30 11.55
C PRO A 36 -6.93 -10.41 10.15
N ALA A 37 -6.81 -9.36 9.34
CA ALA A 37 -7.13 -9.44 7.91
C ALA A 37 -6.11 -10.34 7.19
N THR A 38 -6.53 -10.98 6.10
CA THR A 38 -5.64 -11.77 5.24
C THR A 38 -5.15 -10.95 4.05
N ASP A 39 -4.11 -11.39 3.36
CA ASP A 39 -3.66 -10.73 2.13
C ASP A 39 -4.64 -10.95 0.95
N GLY A 40 -5.62 -11.84 1.12
CA GLY A 40 -6.53 -12.26 0.06
C GLY A 40 -5.84 -13.00 -1.09
N ASN A 41 -6.43 -12.96 -2.29
CA ASN A 41 -5.87 -13.62 -3.48
C ASN A 41 -5.27 -12.57 -4.44
N ASN A 42 -4.03 -12.80 -4.89
CA ASN A 42 -3.30 -11.92 -5.80
C ASN A 42 -4.04 -11.54 -7.08
N VAL A 43 -4.76 -12.48 -7.72
CA VAL A 43 -5.53 -12.22 -8.95
C VAL A 43 -6.68 -11.26 -8.66
N THR A 44 -7.38 -11.49 -7.56
CA THR A 44 -8.48 -10.64 -7.10
C THR A 44 -7.95 -9.25 -6.76
N ASN A 45 -6.90 -9.17 -5.93
CA ASN A 45 -6.24 -7.92 -5.54
C ASN A 45 -5.86 -7.05 -6.74
N ALA A 46 -5.16 -7.62 -7.73
CA ALA A 46 -4.67 -6.88 -8.89
C ALA A 46 -5.80 -6.36 -9.79
N GLU A 47 -6.84 -7.18 -10.01
CA GLU A 47 -7.96 -6.80 -10.86
C GLU A 47 -8.82 -5.69 -10.24
N ILE A 48 -9.05 -5.77 -8.93
CA ILE A 48 -9.78 -4.77 -8.16
C ILE A 48 -9.02 -3.46 -8.10
N PHE A 49 -7.74 -3.55 -7.76
CA PHE A 49 -6.87 -2.39 -7.72
C PHE A 49 -6.99 -1.64 -9.03
N ARG A 50 -6.82 -2.32 -10.16
CA ARG A 50 -6.94 -1.70 -11.49
C ARG A 50 -8.29 -1.03 -11.71
N ILE A 51 -9.41 -1.63 -11.32
CA ILE A 51 -10.75 -1.04 -11.54
C ILE A 51 -10.93 0.23 -10.70
N ILE A 52 -10.59 0.17 -9.42
CA ILE A 52 -10.79 1.27 -8.48
C ILE A 52 -9.78 2.40 -8.77
N THR A 53 -8.52 2.07 -9.01
CA THR A 53 -7.50 3.08 -9.23
C THR A 53 -7.49 3.68 -10.63
N GLN A 54 -7.94 2.99 -11.68
CA GLN A 54 -8.18 3.66 -12.96
C GLN A 54 -9.29 4.71 -12.87
N GLN A 55 -10.30 4.49 -12.01
CA GLN A 55 -11.34 5.50 -11.79
C GLN A 55 -10.86 6.67 -10.90
N LEU A 56 -9.95 6.41 -9.96
CA LEU A 56 -9.57 7.37 -8.93
C LEU A 56 -8.21 8.05 -9.17
N LEU A 57 -7.19 7.34 -9.63
CA LEU A 57 -5.80 7.80 -9.66
C LEU A 57 -5.31 8.30 -11.02
N ASP A 58 -5.92 7.84 -12.11
CA ASP A 58 -5.69 8.39 -13.45
C ASP A 58 -6.38 9.76 -13.65
N GLY A 59 -7.10 10.24 -12.63
CA GLY A 59 -7.65 11.59 -12.60
C GLY A 59 -6.57 12.66 -12.40
N PHE A 60 -6.76 13.84 -13.00
CA PHE A 60 -5.86 14.99 -12.90
C PHE A 60 -5.67 15.53 -11.46
N ALA A 61 -6.46 15.07 -10.48
CA ALA A 61 -6.52 15.61 -9.13
C ALA A 61 -6.07 14.58 -8.08
N VAL A 62 -5.41 15.06 -7.01
CA VAL A 62 -5.11 14.25 -5.82
C VAL A 62 -6.40 13.93 -5.09
N TRP A 63 -6.64 12.63 -4.85
CA TRP A 63 -7.81 12.18 -4.09
C TRP A 63 -7.51 12.17 -2.60
N ARG A 64 -8.35 12.90 -1.85
CA ARG A 64 -8.29 12.99 -0.38
C ARG A 64 -9.45 12.21 0.21
N VAL A 65 -9.14 11.08 0.84
CA VAL A 65 -10.14 10.21 1.47
C VAL A 65 -10.54 10.79 2.83
N LYS A 66 -11.84 10.97 3.03
CA LYS A 66 -12.46 11.40 4.28
C LYS A 66 -13.06 10.22 5.04
N MET A 67 -13.33 10.42 6.34
CA MET A 67 -13.82 9.42 7.30
C MET A 67 -15.10 8.64 6.92
N PHE A 68 -15.78 8.96 5.82
CA PHE A 68 -16.98 8.22 5.35
C PHE A 68 -17.09 8.14 3.82
N ASN A 69 -16.02 8.53 3.11
CA ASN A 69 -15.95 8.49 1.64
C ASN A 69 -14.98 7.40 1.16
N ASP A 70 -14.66 6.45 2.03
CA ASP A 70 -13.67 5.42 1.77
C ASP A 70 -14.29 4.16 1.12
N ARG A 71 -15.62 3.94 1.24
CA ARG A 71 -16.26 2.72 0.72
C ARG A 71 -16.76 2.81 -0.73
N VAL A 72 -16.39 1.83 -1.54
CA VAL A 72 -16.93 1.57 -2.88
C VAL A 72 -17.38 0.11 -2.98
N PHE A 73 -18.56 -0.15 -3.56
CA PHE A 73 -19.00 -1.51 -3.90
C PHE A 73 -18.74 -1.80 -5.38
N VAL A 74 -18.07 -2.91 -5.69
CA VAL A 74 -17.81 -3.33 -7.08
C VAL A 74 -18.64 -4.55 -7.40
N GLU A 75 -19.63 -4.39 -8.28
CA GLU A 75 -20.57 -5.45 -8.67
C GLU A 75 -19.85 -6.69 -9.24
N LYS A 76 -18.79 -6.48 -10.03
CA LYS A 76 -18.03 -7.56 -10.69
C LYS A 76 -17.48 -8.59 -9.70
N THR A 77 -16.98 -8.12 -8.54
CA THR A 77 -16.45 -8.98 -7.48
C THR A 77 -17.46 -9.24 -6.39
N ARG A 78 -18.58 -8.50 -6.39
CA ARG A 78 -19.64 -8.51 -5.37
C ARG A 78 -19.10 -8.19 -3.98
N ARG A 79 -18.15 -7.25 -3.88
CA ARG A 79 -17.39 -6.93 -2.66
C ARG A 79 -17.37 -5.43 -2.39
N SER A 80 -17.22 -5.11 -1.11
CA SER A 80 -17.00 -3.74 -0.63
C SER A 80 -15.51 -3.48 -0.44
N TYR A 81 -15.08 -2.28 -0.77
CA TYR A 81 -13.69 -1.82 -0.75
C TYR A 81 -13.59 -0.54 0.03
N TRP A 82 -12.62 -0.46 0.93
CA TRP A 82 -12.31 0.73 1.70
C TRP A 82 -10.92 1.23 1.32
N LEU A 83 -10.83 2.52 0.98
CA LEU A 83 -9.59 3.20 0.68
C LEU A 83 -8.88 3.57 1.98
N GLY A 84 -8.02 2.67 2.45
CA GLY A 84 -7.28 2.84 3.69
C GLY A 84 -7.81 2.01 4.85
N ASP A 85 -6.97 1.95 5.88
CA ASP A 85 -7.13 1.18 7.11
C ASP A 85 -7.64 2.01 8.29
N ARG A 86 -7.76 3.34 8.14
CA ARG A 86 -8.08 4.20 9.29
C ARG A 86 -9.56 4.18 9.65
N TYR A 87 -10.46 4.04 8.68
CA TYR A 87 -11.89 4.30 8.90
C TYR A 87 -12.80 3.10 8.60
N TYR A 88 -12.34 2.10 7.83
CA TYR A 88 -13.17 0.93 7.48
C TYR A 88 -13.78 0.21 8.69
N HIS A 89 -13.10 0.19 9.84
CA HIS A 89 -13.62 -0.45 11.06
C HIS A 89 -14.80 0.29 11.69
N MET A 90 -15.02 1.55 11.33
CA MET A 90 -16.19 2.34 11.72
C MET A 90 -17.42 1.97 10.87
N ASP A 91 -17.24 1.24 9.77
CA ASP A 91 -18.29 0.79 8.86
C ASP A 91 -18.81 -0.61 9.26
N ASN A 92 -19.14 -0.73 10.54
CA ASN A 92 -19.48 -1.98 11.22
C ASN A 92 -20.89 -2.50 10.93
N ASP A 93 -21.76 -1.71 10.28
CA ASP A 93 -23.12 -2.15 9.94
C ASP A 93 -23.21 -2.84 8.57
N TYR A 94 -22.17 -2.72 7.73
CA TYR A 94 -22.22 -3.13 6.32
C TYR A 94 -21.26 -4.27 5.97
N TYR A 95 -20.64 -4.88 6.97
CA TYR A 95 -19.75 -6.02 6.77
C TYR A 95 -20.50 -7.36 6.81
N TRP A 96 -20.05 -8.31 6.01
CA TRP A 96 -20.63 -9.64 5.87
C TRP A 96 -19.85 -10.62 6.74
N LYS A 97 -20.47 -11.11 7.83
CA LYS A 97 -19.83 -12.07 8.76
C LYS A 97 -19.31 -13.35 8.11
N SER A 98 -19.89 -13.76 6.99
CA SER A 98 -19.48 -14.97 6.25
C SER A 98 -18.27 -14.77 5.33
N ARG A 99 -17.68 -13.56 5.31
CA ARG A 99 -16.58 -13.23 4.42
C ARG A 99 -15.40 -12.70 5.19
N ASP A 100 -14.22 -13.17 4.81
CA ASP A 100 -12.97 -12.68 5.38
C ASP A 100 -12.68 -11.26 4.91
N THR A 101 -12.22 -10.44 5.85
CA THR A 101 -11.62 -9.15 5.52
C THR A 101 -10.22 -9.38 4.99
N CYS A 102 -9.93 -8.77 3.85
CA CYS A 102 -8.61 -8.79 3.25
C CYS A 102 -8.02 -7.40 3.23
N ALA A 103 -6.69 -7.31 3.30
CA ALA A 103 -5.95 -6.08 3.20
C ALA A 103 -4.93 -6.21 2.07
N TYR A 104 -5.07 -5.40 1.03
CA TYR A 104 -4.15 -5.37 -0.09
C TYR A 104 -3.15 -4.22 0.07
N ARG A 105 -1.86 -4.56 0.24
CA ARG A 105 -0.76 -3.59 0.35
C ARG A 105 -0.34 -3.10 -1.05
N MET A 106 -0.56 -1.81 -1.30
CA MET A 106 -0.16 -1.14 -2.55
C MET A 106 1.34 -0.83 -2.57
N ASN A 107 1.91 -0.82 -3.77
CA ASN A 107 3.27 -0.31 -4.02
C ASN A 107 3.30 1.23 -4.12
N GLU A 108 4.49 1.80 -4.27
CA GLU A 108 4.68 3.27 -4.26
C GLU A 108 4.01 3.98 -5.43
N THR A 109 4.09 3.41 -6.63
CA THR A 109 3.47 3.97 -7.84
C THR A 109 1.95 3.94 -7.72
N GLU A 110 1.43 2.83 -7.19
CA GLU A 110 0.01 2.57 -6.98
C GLU A 110 -0.65 3.54 -5.99
N ARG A 111 0.09 4.11 -5.03
CA ARG A 111 -0.46 5.00 -4.00
C ARG A 111 -0.13 6.48 -4.18
N LYS A 112 0.56 6.86 -5.25
CA LYS A 112 1.16 8.21 -5.44
C LYS A 112 0.18 9.38 -5.23
N ASN A 113 -1.08 9.21 -5.64
CA ASN A 113 -2.12 10.26 -5.56
C ASN A 113 -3.23 9.94 -4.55
N LEU A 114 -3.02 8.94 -3.68
CA LEU A 114 -4.01 8.47 -2.72
C LEU A 114 -3.57 8.79 -1.29
N VAL A 115 -4.23 9.76 -0.70
CA VAL A 115 -3.92 10.23 0.66
C VAL A 115 -5.19 10.42 1.47
N TYR A 116 -5.05 10.39 2.79
CA TYR A 116 -6.08 10.86 3.69
C TYR A 116 -6.23 12.39 3.59
N GLU A 117 -7.33 12.93 4.12
CA GLU A 117 -7.59 14.38 4.10
C GLU A 117 -6.48 15.21 4.77
N ASP A 118 -5.85 14.66 5.81
CA ASP A 118 -4.71 15.24 6.52
C ASP A 118 -3.38 15.15 5.75
N GLY A 119 -3.37 14.52 4.58
CA GLY A 119 -2.21 14.35 3.72
C GLY A 119 -1.34 13.13 4.06
N LEU A 120 -1.71 12.33 5.05
CA LEU A 120 -1.00 11.09 5.35
C LEU A 120 -1.23 10.05 4.23
N PRO A 121 -0.20 9.25 3.90
CA PRO A 121 -0.31 8.26 2.83
C PRO A 121 -1.25 7.11 3.20
N ILE A 122 -1.95 6.60 2.20
CA ILE A 122 -2.70 5.35 2.28
C ILE A 122 -1.83 4.22 1.72
N PHE A 123 -1.70 3.13 2.47
CA PHE A 123 -0.89 1.97 2.07
C PHE A 123 -1.73 0.76 1.67
N ASP A 124 -2.90 0.62 2.28
CA ASP A 124 -3.71 -0.59 2.18
C ASP A 124 -5.10 -0.27 1.61
N ILE A 125 -5.60 -1.12 0.71
CA ILE A 125 -7.02 -1.19 0.37
C ILE A 125 -7.61 -2.35 1.14
N ILE A 126 -8.64 -2.09 1.94
CA ILE A 126 -9.33 -3.12 2.71
C ILE A 126 -10.54 -3.58 1.92
N TYR A 127 -10.87 -4.87 1.96
CA TYR A 127 -12.05 -5.37 1.24
C TYR A 127 -12.68 -6.60 1.87
N GLN A 128 -13.93 -6.83 1.49
CA GLN A 128 -14.73 -7.98 1.92
C GLN A 128 -15.80 -8.36 0.90
#